data_AF-A0A7V6E9B3-F1
#
_entry.id   AF-A0A7V6E9B3-F1
#
_cell.length_a   1.000
_cell.length_b   1.000
_cell.length_c   1.000
_cell.angle_alpha   90.00
_cell.angle_beta   90.00
_cell.angle_gamma   90.00
#
_symmetry.space_group_name_H-M   'P 1'
#
loop_
_entity.id
_entity.type
_entity.pdbx_description
1 polymer ?
#
loop_
_entity_poly.entity_id
_entity_poly.type
_entity_poly.pdbx_seq_one_letter_code
_entity_poly.pdbx_strand_id
1 'polypeptide(L)'
;MKTAHLNVTVFLLVVFTLSFLFFFTGKSYSVSEAEKRALAPFPDVDWGKIFSGELARGIESYVCDHFPLRDEFLAMHFFVRDRKGIRNRDFAFYENLTAENDGLRDVLSEIKPHEIVKAQAEEPGEQEEAETEEGLEGALVASKGGVAGLSVKKGILIVGGRAMEAFGGSSKGSRLFAKVVNAYREVLPKSITVYALLVPSASAFYLPEEYKKRSNPQAPFIEATYAMLRFDVKPVRVLPEMEPHKDENLYLKTDHHWTGLGAYYAYRAFCKVASLEPIPLEQMKRVEVKPYLGSLYYLVRDDALKNSEDSLVFFVPPGNFDVNIYKGGATENSPIKGKVVYENAKNYGVFLGGDAP
;
A
#
# COMPACT_ATOMS: atom_id res chain seq x y z
N MET A 1 -5.62 37.53 -35.41
CA MET A 1 -7.01 37.56 -34.90
C MET A 1 -7.78 36.27 -35.18
N LYS A 2 -7.90 35.81 -36.44
CA LYS A 2 -8.69 34.60 -36.77
C LYS A 2 -8.25 33.30 -36.05
N THR A 3 -6.94 33.08 -35.87
CA THR A 3 -6.40 31.94 -35.12
C THR A 3 -6.63 32.03 -33.60
N ALA A 4 -6.61 33.24 -33.03
CA ALA A 4 -6.92 33.46 -31.62
C ALA A 4 -8.40 33.19 -31.31
N HIS A 5 -9.31 33.65 -32.16
CA HIS A 5 -10.74 33.35 -32.01
C HIS A 5 -11.01 31.85 -32.17
N LEU A 6 -10.36 31.18 -33.13
CA LEU A 6 -10.47 29.72 -33.29
C LEU A 6 -9.99 28.97 -32.04
N ASN A 7 -8.83 29.33 -31.49
CA ASN A 7 -8.30 28.70 -30.27
C ASN A 7 -9.23 28.90 -29.06
N VAL A 8 -9.77 30.11 -28.90
CA VAL A 8 -10.74 30.41 -27.83
C VAL A 8 -12.04 29.63 -28.03
N THR A 9 -12.57 29.57 -29.25
CA THR A 9 -13.78 28.79 -29.55
C THR A 9 -13.56 27.30 -29.28
N VAL A 10 -12.43 26.73 -29.71
CA VAL A 10 -12.10 25.32 -29.45
C VAL A 10 -11.96 25.06 -27.96
N PHE A 11 -11.25 25.92 -27.23
CA PHE A 11 -11.10 25.81 -25.77
C PHE A 11 -12.46 25.84 -25.05
N LEU A 12 -13.31 26.81 -25.37
CA LEU A 12 -14.63 26.92 -24.77
C LEU A 12 -15.53 25.73 -25.12
N LEU A 13 -15.45 25.22 -26.36
CA LEU A 13 -16.20 24.05 -26.77
C LEU A 13 -15.75 22.81 -25.98
N VAL A 14 -14.45 22.63 -25.74
CA VAL A 14 -13.93 21.54 -24.89
C VAL A 14 -14.44 21.67 -23.46
N VAL A 15 -14.33 22.86 -22.85
CA VAL A 15 -14.81 23.10 -21.47
C VAL A 15 -16.31 22.85 -21.35
N PHE A 16 -17.11 23.37 -22.30
CA PHE A 16 -18.56 23.19 -22.30
C PHE A 16 -18.95 21.71 -22.51
N THR A 17 -18.24 21.01 -23.40
CA THR A 17 -18.46 19.57 -23.64
C THR A 17 -18.11 18.74 -22.41
N LEU A 18 -16.99 19.01 -21.75
CA LEU A 18 -16.59 18.33 -20.52
C LEU A 18 -17.55 18.63 -19.35
N SER A 19 -18.02 19.88 -19.25
CA SER A 19 -19.02 20.27 -18.25
C SER A 19 -20.35 19.57 -18.51
N PHE A 20 -20.79 19.52 -19.77
CA PHE A 20 -21.99 18.79 -20.18
C PHE A 20 -21.84 17.29 -19.88
N LEU A 21 -20.71 16.68 -20.22
CA LEU A 21 -20.44 15.28 -19.87
C LEU A 21 -20.48 15.09 -18.35
N PHE A 22 -19.88 15.96 -17.54
CA PHE A 22 -19.91 15.85 -16.08
C PHE A 22 -21.35 15.77 -15.53
N PHE A 23 -22.26 16.63 -16.00
CA PHE A 23 -23.65 16.66 -15.54
C PHE A 23 -24.49 15.46 -16.02
N PHE A 24 -24.19 14.89 -17.19
CA PHE A 24 -25.00 13.83 -17.81
C PHE A 24 -24.40 12.41 -17.67
N THR A 25 -23.09 12.30 -17.45
CA THR A 25 -22.37 11.01 -17.29
C THR A 25 -21.78 10.83 -15.89
N GLY A 26 -21.92 11.82 -15.00
CA GLY A 26 -21.67 11.71 -13.57
C GLY A 26 -22.58 10.66 -12.92
N LYS A 27 -22.34 9.39 -13.23
CA LYS A 27 -22.93 8.27 -12.52
C LYS A 27 -22.37 8.32 -11.10
N SER A 28 -23.27 8.15 -10.14
CA SER A 28 -23.01 7.93 -8.73
C SER A 28 -22.29 6.60 -8.53
N TYR A 29 -21.01 6.54 -8.89
CA TYR A 29 -20.13 5.50 -8.42
C TYR A 29 -19.90 5.74 -6.92
N SER A 30 -20.06 4.73 -6.08
CA SER A 30 -19.79 4.85 -4.66
C SER A 30 -18.31 4.63 -4.32
N VAL A 31 -17.53 4.07 -5.25
CA VAL A 31 -16.13 3.65 -5.04
C VAL A 31 -15.32 3.87 -6.32
N SER A 32 -14.10 4.39 -6.18
CA SER A 32 -13.09 4.47 -7.25
C SER A 32 -12.44 3.11 -7.48
N GLU A 33 -12.53 2.54 -8.68
CA GLU A 33 -11.79 1.32 -9.02
C GLU A 33 -10.26 1.57 -9.05
N ALA A 34 -9.84 2.78 -9.46
CA ALA A 34 -8.43 3.17 -9.56
C ALA A 34 -7.77 3.50 -8.21
N GLU A 35 -8.50 4.21 -7.34
CA GLU A 35 -7.98 4.68 -6.04
C GLU A 35 -8.42 3.82 -4.86
N LYS A 36 -9.26 2.79 -5.10
CA LYS A 36 -9.74 1.83 -4.11
C LYS A 36 -10.36 2.46 -2.85
N ARG A 37 -10.94 3.66 -2.99
CA ARG A 37 -11.61 4.39 -1.91
C ARG A 37 -13.03 4.77 -2.29
N ALA A 38 -13.86 5.03 -1.29
CA ALA A 38 -15.17 5.64 -1.50
C ALA A 38 -15.00 7.03 -2.15
N LEU A 39 -15.84 7.34 -3.13
CA LEU A 39 -15.86 8.65 -3.76
C LEU A 39 -16.55 9.66 -2.83
N ALA A 40 -16.07 10.90 -2.83
CA ALA A 40 -16.61 11.97 -2.00
C ALA A 40 -18.11 12.18 -2.32
N PRO A 41 -19.01 12.18 -1.34
CA PRO A 41 -20.41 12.53 -1.59
C PRO A 41 -20.53 14.02 -1.90
N PHE A 42 -21.63 14.42 -2.54
CA PHE A 42 -21.90 15.85 -2.76
C PHE A 42 -22.03 16.55 -1.40
N PRO A 43 -21.34 17.67 -1.16
CA PRO A 43 -21.31 18.30 0.15
C PRO A 43 -22.68 18.92 0.51
N ASP A 44 -23.04 18.86 1.79
CA ASP A 44 -24.24 19.54 2.29
C ASP A 44 -24.11 21.06 2.13
N VAL A 45 -25.11 21.66 1.50
CA VAL A 45 -25.17 23.11 1.31
C VAL A 45 -25.68 23.76 2.59
N ASP A 46 -24.78 24.41 3.32
CA ASP A 46 -25.09 25.20 4.51
C ASP A 46 -24.47 26.61 4.39
N TRP A 47 -25.21 27.62 4.84
CA TRP A 47 -24.81 29.03 4.77
C TRP A 47 -23.52 29.31 5.55
N GLY A 48 -23.26 28.61 6.66
CA GLY A 48 -22.00 28.71 7.40
C GLY A 48 -20.79 28.17 6.61
N LYS A 49 -21.00 27.09 5.85
CA LYS A 49 -19.94 26.41 5.05
C LYS A 49 -19.56 27.16 3.78
N ILE A 50 -20.43 28.06 3.30
CA ILE A 50 -20.14 28.94 2.15
C ILE A 50 -19.03 29.93 2.53
N PHE A 51 -19.14 30.57 3.69
CA PHE A 51 -18.17 31.59 4.13
C PHE A 51 -16.87 31.00 4.70
N SER A 52 -16.89 29.74 5.18
CA SER A 52 -15.69 29.05 5.67
C SER A 52 -14.84 28.40 4.57
N GLY A 53 -15.32 28.37 3.32
CA GLY A 53 -14.65 27.69 2.21
C GLY A 53 -14.69 26.16 2.28
N GLU A 54 -15.39 25.58 3.26
CA GLU A 54 -15.61 24.14 3.35
C GLU A 54 -16.49 23.61 2.22
N LEU A 55 -17.53 24.36 1.83
CA LEU A 55 -18.36 23.98 0.69
C LEU A 55 -17.54 23.94 -0.61
N ALA A 56 -16.67 24.93 -0.84
CA ALA A 56 -15.82 24.98 -2.02
C ALA A 56 -14.86 23.79 -2.09
N ARG A 57 -14.18 23.46 -0.98
CA ARG A 57 -13.31 22.28 -0.88
C ARG A 57 -14.07 20.97 -1.07
N GLY A 58 -15.29 20.88 -0.54
CA GLY A 58 -16.17 19.72 -0.73
C GLY A 58 -16.60 19.56 -2.19
N ILE A 59 -16.95 20.65 -2.88
CA ILE A 59 -17.29 20.65 -4.31
C ILE A 59 -16.06 20.25 -5.14
N GLU A 60 -14.88 20.78 -4.83
CA GLU A 60 -13.64 20.44 -5.52
C GLU A 60 -13.34 18.94 -5.39
N SER A 61 -13.39 18.39 -4.18
CA SER A 61 -13.21 16.95 -3.95
C SER A 61 -14.25 16.11 -4.69
N TYR A 62 -15.52 16.52 -4.67
CA TYR A 62 -16.59 15.86 -5.42
C TYR A 62 -16.32 15.86 -6.93
N VAL A 63 -15.95 17.01 -7.50
CA VAL A 63 -15.68 17.16 -8.94
C VAL A 63 -14.45 16.37 -9.37
N CYS A 64 -13.37 16.38 -8.57
CA CYS A 64 -12.17 15.57 -8.84
C CYS A 64 -12.48 14.07 -8.85
N ASP A 65 -13.36 13.63 -7.96
CA ASP A 65 -13.78 12.23 -7.82
C ASP A 65 -14.70 11.76 -8.95
N HIS A 66 -15.55 12.66 -9.45
CA HIS A 66 -16.58 12.36 -10.46
C HIS A 66 -16.23 12.85 -11.87
N PHE A 67 -14.96 13.21 -12.12
CA PHE A 67 -14.55 13.76 -13.41
C PHE A 67 -14.82 12.75 -14.55
N PRO A 68 -15.58 13.14 -15.59
CA PRO A 68 -15.96 12.23 -16.67
C PRO A 68 -14.75 11.78 -17.46
N LEU A 69 -14.75 10.49 -17.84
CA LEU A 69 -13.72 9.89 -18.68
C LEU A 69 -12.30 9.97 -18.09
N ARG A 70 -12.18 10.09 -16.76
CA ARG A 70 -10.89 10.23 -16.07
C ARG A 70 -9.91 9.12 -16.46
N ASP A 71 -10.38 7.88 -16.50
CA ASP A 71 -9.55 6.72 -16.85
C ASP A 71 -9.06 6.78 -18.30
N GLU A 72 -9.90 7.23 -19.23
CA GLU A 72 -9.57 7.41 -20.64
C GLU A 72 -8.57 8.56 -20.84
N PHE A 73 -8.72 9.68 -20.12
CA PHE A 73 -7.75 10.77 -20.13
C PHE A 73 -6.39 10.34 -19.58
N LEU A 74 -6.39 9.60 -18.46
CA LEU A 74 -5.17 9.04 -17.90
C LEU A 74 -4.54 8.04 -18.88
N ALA A 75 -5.31 7.13 -19.47
CA ALA A 75 -4.82 6.18 -20.46
C ALA A 75 -4.21 6.89 -21.69
N MET A 76 -4.86 7.93 -22.20
CA MET A 76 -4.34 8.76 -23.29
C MET A 76 -3.04 9.48 -22.89
N HIS A 77 -2.97 10.04 -21.68
CA HIS A 77 -1.75 10.64 -21.15
C HIS A 77 -0.59 9.63 -21.13
N PHE A 78 -0.82 8.43 -20.60
CA PHE A 78 0.21 7.37 -20.56
C PHE A 78 0.61 6.90 -21.95
N PHE A 79 -0.34 6.71 -22.86
CA PHE A 79 -0.10 6.37 -24.26
C PHE A 79 0.79 7.40 -24.97
N VAL A 80 0.48 8.69 -24.82
CA VAL A 80 1.26 9.78 -25.40
C VAL A 80 2.65 9.83 -24.76
N ARG A 81 2.74 9.67 -23.44
CA ARG A 81 4.01 9.71 -22.71
C ARG A 81 4.93 8.55 -23.10
N ASP A 82 4.41 7.34 -23.16
CA ASP A 82 5.18 6.13 -23.51
C ASP A 82 5.72 6.22 -24.96
N ARG A 83 4.99 6.89 -25.86
CA ARG A 83 5.45 7.17 -27.24
C ARG A 83 6.38 8.37 -27.38
N LYS A 84 6.29 9.36 -26.49
CA LYS A 84 7.20 10.52 -26.47
C LYS A 84 8.58 10.20 -25.91
N GLY A 85 8.78 9.01 -25.32
CA GLY A 85 10.11 8.56 -24.85
C GLY A 85 10.68 9.34 -23.67
N ILE A 86 9.95 10.31 -23.12
CA ILE A 86 10.37 11.12 -21.96
C ILE A 86 10.20 10.25 -20.71
N ARG A 87 11.27 9.56 -20.34
CA ARG A 87 11.41 8.88 -19.05
C ARG A 87 11.99 9.88 -18.06
N ASN A 88 11.12 10.61 -17.35
CA ASN A 88 11.58 11.37 -16.19
C ASN A 88 11.77 10.42 -14.99
N ARG A 89 12.87 10.62 -14.27
CA ARG A 89 13.25 9.95 -13.01
C ARG A 89 12.48 10.55 -11.83
N ASP A 90 11.19 10.83 -12.01
CA ASP A 90 10.42 11.38 -10.92
C ASP A 90 9.77 10.23 -10.14
N PHE A 91 10.01 10.29 -8.83
CA PHE A 91 9.36 9.57 -7.73
C PHE A 91 10.10 8.37 -7.14
N ALA A 92 10.79 8.72 -6.06
CA ALA A 92 11.11 7.93 -4.88
C ALA A 92 9.87 7.23 -4.30
N PHE A 93 9.99 5.92 -4.05
CA PHE A 93 9.20 5.26 -3.01
C PHE A 93 10.04 5.30 -1.72
N TYR A 94 9.49 5.88 -0.66
CA TYR A 94 10.08 6.00 0.69
C TYR A 94 11.54 6.49 0.80
N GLU A 95 12.09 7.10 -0.25
CA GLU A 95 13.48 7.60 -0.24
C GLU A 95 13.62 8.94 0.50
N ASN A 96 12.51 9.62 0.83
CA ASN A 96 12.49 10.82 1.67
C ASN A 96 11.52 10.68 2.85
N LEU A 97 11.80 9.73 3.76
CA LEU A 97 11.67 10.04 5.19
C LEU A 97 12.98 10.72 5.63
N THR A 98 13.22 11.93 5.10
CA THR A 98 14.09 12.87 5.82
C THR A 98 13.45 13.08 7.19
N ALA A 99 14.28 13.16 8.22
CA ALA A 99 13.89 13.14 9.63
C ALA A 99 13.09 14.38 10.09
N GLU A 100 12.41 15.09 9.19
CA GLU A 100 11.77 16.38 9.45
C GLU A 100 10.25 16.43 9.27
N ASN A 101 9.62 15.47 8.58
CA ASN A 101 8.16 15.48 8.41
C ASN A 101 7.47 14.32 9.13
N ASP A 102 7.64 14.28 10.45
CA ASP A 102 6.88 13.35 11.27
C ASP A 102 6.29 14.07 12.49
N GLY A 103 4.97 14.15 12.55
CA GLY A 103 4.20 14.45 13.76
C GLY A 103 4.42 13.42 14.87
N LEU A 104 5.29 12.43 14.64
CA LEU A 104 5.79 11.48 15.64
C LEU A 104 6.72 12.12 16.68
N ARG A 105 7.32 13.29 16.40
CA ARG A 105 8.07 14.06 17.42
C ARG A 105 7.18 14.49 18.59
N ASP A 106 5.95 14.90 18.29
CA ASP A 106 4.98 15.31 19.32
C ASP A 106 4.51 14.10 20.13
N VAL A 107 4.21 12.97 19.47
CA VAL A 107 3.83 11.71 20.14
C VAL A 107 4.94 11.17 21.04
N LEU A 108 6.21 11.30 20.64
CA LEU A 108 7.37 10.86 21.42
C LEU A 108 7.70 11.83 22.57
N SER A 109 7.26 13.09 22.50
CA SER A 109 7.50 14.11 23.54
C SER A 109 6.52 14.02 24.72
N GLU A 110 5.36 13.38 24.53
CA GLU A 110 4.33 13.24 25.55
C GLU A 110 4.53 12.03 26.48
N ILE A 111 5.44 11.11 26.14
CA ILE A 111 5.79 9.98 27.00
C ILE A 111 6.84 10.45 28.02
N LYS A 112 6.37 10.92 29.19
CA LYS A 112 7.26 11.26 30.32
C LYS A 112 7.98 9.98 30.80
N PRO A 113 9.32 9.94 30.81
CA PRO A 113 10.06 8.80 31.34
C PRO A 113 9.88 8.77 32.86
N HIS A 114 9.18 7.76 33.39
CA HIS A 114 9.34 7.44 34.80
C HIS A 114 10.54 6.49 34.94
N GLU A 115 11.62 7.07 35.47
CA GLU A 115 12.80 6.46 36.12
C GLU A 115 13.09 4.98 35.78
N ILE A 116 13.91 4.78 34.75
CA ILE A 116 14.63 3.53 34.56
C ILE A 116 15.83 3.53 35.51
N VAL A 117 15.74 2.65 36.52
CA VAL A 117 16.82 2.32 37.46
C VAL A 117 18.06 1.86 36.69
N LYS A 118 19.19 2.50 37.00
CA LYS A 118 20.53 2.12 36.53
C LYS A 118 20.82 0.65 36.86
N ALA A 119 21.15 -0.14 35.86
CA ALA A 119 22.00 -1.31 36.01
C ALA A 119 23.13 -1.22 34.99
N GLN A 120 24.35 -1.04 35.49
CA GLN A 120 25.59 -1.03 34.74
C GLN A 120 25.81 -2.38 34.06
N ALA A 121 26.17 -2.35 32.79
CA ALA A 121 26.99 -3.35 32.13
C ALA A 121 27.95 -2.61 31.20
N GLU A 122 29.21 -3.00 31.29
CA GLU A 122 30.41 -2.27 30.86
C GLU A 122 30.51 -2.07 29.35
N GLU A 123 30.99 -0.88 28.96
CA GLU A 123 31.41 -0.57 27.59
C GLU A 123 32.72 -1.30 27.26
N PRO A 124 32.85 -1.86 26.05
CA PRO A 124 34.15 -1.99 25.40
C PRO A 124 34.32 -0.90 24.34
N GLY A 125 35.20 0.05 24.66
CA GLY A 125 36.17 0.69 23.77
C GLY A 125 35.70 1.18 22.40
N GLU A 126 35.53 2.49 22.28
CA GLU A 126 35.57 3.22 21.02
C GLU A 126 36.87 2.90 20.27
N GLN A 127 36.76 2.16 19.18
CA GLN A 127 37.68 2.26 18.05
C GLN A 127 36.97 3.05 16.96
N GLU A 128 37.50 4.26 16.77
CA GLU A 128 37.17 5.20 15.72
C GLU A 128 37.63 4.60 14.38
N GLU A 129 36.78 3.79 13.75
CA GLU A 129 36.94 3.45 12.34
C GLU A 129 36.42 4.63 11.52
N ALA A 130 37.37 5.40 10.97
CA ALA A 130 37.11 6.36 9.92
C ALA A 130 36.48 5.66 8.72
N GLU A 131 35.16 5.74 8.60
CA GLU A 131 34.45 5.42 7.36
C GLU A 131 34.91 6.43 6.30
N THR A 132 35.85 6.00 5.47
CA THR A 132 36.14 6.66 4.19
C THR A 132 34.87 6.78 3.38
N GLU A 133 34.51 8.01 2.98
CA GLU A 133 33.37 8.40 2.13
C GLU A 133 33.37 7.78 0.71
N GLU A 134 34.08 6.68 0.46
CA GLU A 134 34.06 5.95 -0.80
C GLU A 134 33.13 4.74 -0.72
N GLY A 135 31.83 5.00 -0.59
CA GLY A 135 30.87 3.92 -0.37
C GLY A 135 29.41 4.21 -0.64
N LEU A 136 29.02 5.30 -1.32
CA LEU A 136 27.60 5.54 -1.64
C LEU A 136 27.30 6.38 -2.90
N GLU A 137 28.28 6.74 -3.73
CA GLU A 137 28.02 7.36 -5.05
C GLU A 137 27.78 6.35 -6.20
N GLY A 138 27.64 5.05 -5.89
CA GLY A 138 27.65 3.98 -6.88
C GLY A 138 26.34 3.28 -7.22
N ALA A 139 25.15 3.77 -6.82
CA ALA A 139 23.89 3.03 -7.00
C ALA A 139 22.94 3.54 -8.11
N LEU A 140 23.37 4.50 -8.94
CA LEU A 140 22.63 4.91 -10.14
C LEU A 140 23.49 4.90 -11.40
N VAL A 141 24.19 3.78 -11.65
CA VAL A 141 24.53 3.45 -13.04
C VAL A 141 23.22 3.12 -13.74
N ALA A 142 22.73 4.09 -14.51
CA ALA A 142 21.84 3.82 -15.63
C ALA A 142 22.53 2.80 -16.53
N SER A 143 22.24 1.52 -16.32
CA SER A 143 22.56 0.46 -17.26
C SER A 143 21.86 0.80 -18.58
N LYS A 144 22.61 1.41 -19.50
CA LYS A 144 22.34 1.36 -20.93
C LYS A 144 22.36 -0.11 -21.34
N GLY A 145 21.17 -0.70 -21.40
CA GLY A 145 20.96 -2.09 -21.73
C GLY A 145 19.58 -2.47 -21.22
N GLY A 146 18.57 -2.34 -22.08
CA GLY A 146 17.29 -2.99 -21.81
C GLY A 146 17.56 -4.49 -21.73
N VAL A 147 17.49 -5.05 -20.53
CA VAL A 147 17.47 -6.51 -20.38
C VAL A 147 16.11 -6.94 -20.91
N ALA A 148 16.09 -7.85 -21.89
CA ALA A 148 14.86 -8.31 -22.51
C ALA A 148 13.91 -8.86 -21.43
N GLY A 149 12.73 -8.24 -21.29
CA GLY A 149 11.67 -8.72 -20.38
C GLY A 149 11.45 -7.94 -19.08
N LEU A 150 12.34 -7.02 -18.68
CA LEU A 150 12.11 -6.13 -17.53
C LEU A 150 11.71 -4.72 -17.96
N SER A 151 10.52 -4.29 -17.54
CA SER A 151 10.05 -2.90 -17.61
C SER A 151 10.10 -2.28 -16.21
N VAL A 152 10.60 -1.05 -16.09
CA VAL A 152 10.57 -0.30 -14.82
C VAL A 152 9.82 1.00 -15.04
N LYS A 153 8.71 1.19 -14.32
CA LYS A 153 7.86 2.38 -14.40
C LYS A 153 7.53 2.86 -13.00
N LYS A 154 7.87 4.12 -12.67
CA LYS A 154 7.63 4.73 -11.33
C LYS A 154 8.16 3.86 -10.17
N GLY A 155 9.37 3.32 -10.30
CA GLY A 155 9.96 2.43 -9.29
C GLY A 155 9.39 1.00 -9.24
N ILE A 156 8.34 0.69 -10.01
CA ILE A 156 7.74 -0.64 -10.08
C ILE A 156 8.46 -1.49 -11.12
N LEU A 157 8.88 -2.69 -10.70
CA LEU A 157 9.49 -3.70 -11.55
C LEU A 157 8.38 -4.53 -12.22
N ILE A 158 8.38 -4.62 -13.54
CA ILE A 158 7.37 -5.33 -14.32
C ILE A 158 8.06 -6.42 -15.14
N VAL A 159 7.75 -7.67 -14.85
CA VAL A 159 8.29 -8.84 -15.54
C VAL A 159 7.16 -9.84 -15.78
N GLY A 160 7.04 -10.37 -17.01
CA GLY A 160 6.08 -11.43 -17.32
C GLY A 160 4.62 -11.10 -16.99
N GLY A 161 4.23 -9.82 -17.09
CA GLY A 161 2.89 -9.37 -16.72
C GLY A 161 2.63 -9.27 -15.21
N ARG A 162 3.66 -9.29 -14.37
CA ARG A 162 3.57 -9.04 -12.93
C ARG A 162 4.32 -7.77 -12.55
N ALA A 163 3.67 -6.90 -11.79
CA ALA A 163 4.23 -5.74 -11.15
C ALA A 163 4.70 -6.09 -9.73
N MET A 164 5.87 -5.58 -9.34
CA MET A 164 6.47 -5.80 -8.03
C MET A 164 7.14 -4.52 -7.55
N GLU A 165 6.91 -4.16 -6.30
CA GLU A 165 7.64 -3.07 -5.64
C GLU A 165 9.06 -3.55 -5.29
N ALA A 166 10.06 -2.79 -5.72
CA ALA A 166 11.42 -2.98 -5.27
C ALA A 166 11.52 -2.65 -3.79
N PHE A 167 12.11 -3.54 -3.00
CA PHE A 167 12.32 -3.31 -1.58
C PHE A 167 13.59 -2.47 -1.36
N GLY A 168 13.43 -1.27 -0.83
CA GLY A 168 14.50 -0.36 -0.46
C GLY A 168 14.78 -0.28 1.04
N GLY A 169 14.23 -1.21 1.84
CA GLY A 169 14.25 -1.13 3.30
C GLY A 169 15.64 -0.86 3.89
N SER A 170 15.65 -0.16 5.03
CA SER A 170 16.87 0.27 5.72
C SER A 170 16.87 -0.18 7.19
N SER A 171 18.06 -0.26 7.78
CA SER A 171 18.22 -0.58 9.20
C SER A 171 17.51 0.43 10.12
N LYS A 172 17.34 1.69 9.68
CA LYS A 172 16.57 2.73 10.37
C LYS A 172 15.10 2.33 10.52
N GLY A 173 14.46 1.85 9.45
CA GLY A 173 13.07 1.40 9.47
C GLY A 173 12.86 0.23 10.43
N SER A 174 13.75 -0.76 10.39
CA SER A 174 13.76 -1.91 11.32
C SER A 174 13.87 -1.47 12.79
N ARG A 175 14.79 -0.53 13.09
CA ARG A 175 14.96 0.01 14.45
C ARG A 175 13.71 0.74 14.93
N LEU A 176 13.09 1.57 14.08
CA LEU A 176 11.89 2.32 14.44
C LEU A 176 10.71 1.38 14.73
N PHE A 177 10.48 0.40 13.86
CA PHE A 177 9.44 -0.61 14.07
C PHE A 177 9.63 -1.34 15.40
N ALA A 178 10.83 -1.88 15.65
CA ALA A 178 11.12 -2.59 16.88
C ALA A 178 10.94 -1.69 18.12
N LYS A 179 11.39 -0.43 18.06
CA LYS A 179 11.21 0.55 19.14
C LYS A 179 9.73 0.74 19.48
N VAL A 180 8.87 0.93 18.48
CA VAL A 180 7.43 1.13 18.68
C VAL A 180 6.77 -0.11 19.27
N VAL A 181 7.04 -1.30 18.72
CA VAL A 181 6.47 -2.55 19.23
C VAL A 181 6.92 -2.84 20.66
N ASN A 182 8.20 -2.58 20.96
CA ASN A 182 8.75 -2.74 22.30
C ASN A 182 8.10 -1.78 23.31
N ALA A 183 7.84 -0.54 22.91
CA ALA A 183 7.12 0.43 23.73
C ALA A 183 5.68 -0.04 24.04
N TYR A 184 4.95 -0.55 23.05
CA TYR A 184 3.62 -1.15 23.29
C TYR A 184 3.68 -2.30 24.29
N ARG A 185 4.64 -3.22 24.15
CA ARG A 185 4.80 -4.35 25.09
C ARG A 185 5.15 -3.88 26.51
N GLU A 186 5.89 -2.79 26.66
CA GLU A 186 6.26 -2.23 27.96
C GLU A 186 5.06 -1.62 28.70
N VAL A 187 4.21 -0.88 27.98
CA VAL A 187 3.05 -0.19 28.60
C VAL A 187 1.83 -1.09 28.76
N LEU A 188 1.68 -2.12 27.92
CA LEU A 188 0.53 -3.01 27.97
C LEU A 188 0.63 -4.01 29.15
N PRO A 189 -0.50 -4.32 29.82
CA PRO A 189 -0.53 -5.32 30.88
C PRO A 189 0.11 -6.64 30.45
N LYS A 190 0.73 -7.35 31.40
CA LYS A 190 1.38 -8.66 31.14
C LYS A 190 0.41 -9.75 30.67
N SER A 191 -0.90 -9.57 30.89
CA SER A 191 -1.94 -10.46 30.37
C SER A 191 -2.14 -10.33 28.86
N ILE A 192 -1.66 -9.24 28.23
CA ILE A 192 -1.76 -9.01 26.79
C ILE A 192 -0.53 -9.59 26.10
N THR A 193 -0.73 -10.54 25.20
CA THR A 193 0.37 -11.02 24.34
C THR A 193 0.51 -10.12 23.12
N VAL A 194 1.73 -9.66 22.84
CA VAL A 194 2.03 -8.84 21.66
C VAL A 194 2.72 -9.72 20.61
N TYR A 195 2.16 -9.74 19.40
CA TYR A 195 2.72 -10.43 18.24
C TYR A 195 3.26 -9.41 17.24
N ALA A 196 4.41 -9.70 16.64
CA ALA A 196 4.96 -8.90 15.56
C ALA A 196 5.00 -9.74 14.29
N LEU A 197 4.31 -9.29 13.24
CA LEU A 197 4.19 -10.01 11.97
C LEU A 197 4.55 -9.06 10.83
N LEU A 198 5.74 -9.25 10.27
CA LEU A 198 6.21 -8.58 9.05
C LEU A 198 6.01 -9.51 7.86
N VAL A 199 5.30 -9.02 6.85
CA VAL A 199 5.04 -9.75 5.61
C VAL A 199 5.96 -9.23 4.52
N PRO A 200 6.66 -10.10 3.77
CA PRO A 200 7.41 -9.67 2.59
C PRO A 200 6.48 -9.13 1.49
N SER A 201 7.02 -8.42 0.51
CA SER A 201 6.30 -8.06 -0.72
C SER A 201 6.51 -9.11 -1.83
N ALA A 202 5.76 -8.98 -2.92
CA ALA A 202 5.82 -9.89 -4.07
C ALA A 202 7.24 -10.09 -4.64
N SER A 203 8.11 -9.07 -4.56
CA SER A 203 9.50 -9.15 -5.06
C SER A 203 10.37 -10.15 -4.29
N ALA A 204 10.00 -10.54 -3.07
CA ALA A 204 10.71 -11.57 -2.33
C ALA A 204 10.56 -12.97 -2.94
N PHE A 205 9.46 -13.24 -3.64
CA PHE A 205 9.14 -14.54 -4.21
C PHE A 205 9.28 -14.60 -5.72
N TYR A 206 8.87 -13.54 -6.43
CA TYR A 206 8.66 -13.59 -7.88
C TYR A 206 9.67 -12.79 -8.70
N LEU A 207 10.59 -12.06 -8.07
CA LEU A 207 11.63 -11.35 -8.81
C LEU A 207 12.63 -12.36 -9.38
N PRO A 208 12.78 -12.47 -10.71
CA PRO A 208 13.72 -13.42 -11.29
C PRO A 208 15.16 -13.18 -10.82
N GLU A 209 15.95 -14.25 -10.80
CA GLU A 209 17.34 -14.25 -10.32
C GLU A 209 18.18 -13.15 -10.97
N GLU A 210 18.04 -13.00 -12.30
CA GLU A 210 18.77 -12.01 -13.10
C GLU A 210 18.47 -10.55 -12.68
N TYR A 211 17.36 -10.31 -11.98
CA TYR A 211 16.92 -8.99 -11.53
C TYR A 211 17.03 -8.79 -10.02
N LYS A 212 17.54 -9.76 -9.24
CA LYS A 212 17.62 -9.65 -7.78
C LYS A 212 18.34 -8.38 -7.29
N LYS A 213 19.35 -7.89 -8.02
CA LYS A 213 20.05 -6.63 -7.68
C LYS A 213 19.17 -5.37 -7.73
N ARG A 214 17.93 -5.48 -8.22
CA ARG A 214 16.96 -4.38 -8.26
C ARG A 214 16.12 -4.26 -6.99
N SER A 215 16.22 -5.20 -6.05
CA SER A 215 15.48 -5.19 -4.80
C SER A 215 16.34 -5.77 -3.69
N ASN A 216 16.40 -5.11 -2.54
CA ASN A 216 17.11 -5.67 -1.39
C ASN A 216 16.45 -6.98 -0.94
N PRO A 217 17.22 -7.96 -0.43
CA PRO A 217 16.66 -9.18 0.11
C PRO A 217 15.87 -8.86 1.38
N GLN A 218 14.60 -9.25 1.45
CA GLN A 218 13.71 -8.86 2.57
C GLN A 218 13.93 -9.71 3.83
N ALA A 219 14.27 -10.99 3.68
CA ALA A 219 14.40 -11.93 4.79
C ALA A 219 15.42 -11.47 5.86
N PRO A 220 16.64 -11.01 5.51
CA PRO A 220 17.59 -10.51 6.52
C PRO A 220 17.08 -9.29 7.28
N PHE A 221 16.34 -8.38 6.63
CA PHE A 221 15.77 -7.20 7.31
C PHE A 221 14.65 -7.57 8.27
N ILE A 222 13.80 -8.53 7.89
CA ILE A 222 12.74 -9.05 8.77
C ILE A 222 13.37 -9.70 10.01
N GLU A 223 14.35 -10.59 9.84
CA GLU A 223 15.00 -11.27 10.97
C GLU A 223 15.81 -10.30 11.84
N ALA A 224 16.52 -9.33 11.24
CA ALA A 224 17.19 -8.27 11.99
C ALA A 224 16.20 -7.44 12.82
N THR A 225 15.01 -7.17 12.27
CA THR A 225 13.93 -6.48 13.01
C THR A 225 13.46 -7.32 14.19
N TYR A 226 13.25 -8.62 13.99
CA TYR A 226 12.84 -9.54 15.05
C TYR A 226 13.90 -9.72 16.13
N ALA A 227 15.19 -9.68 15.79
CA ALA A 227 16.27 -9.74 16.77
C ALA A 227 16.31 -8.53 17.71
N MET A 228 15.72 -7.39 17.32
CA MET A 228 15.63 -6.18 18.15
C MET A 228 14.35 -6.11 18.99
N LEU A 229 13.43 -7.07 18.84
CA LEU A 229 12.23 -7.13 19.65
C LEU A 229 12.58 -7.58 21.07
N ARG A 230 11.81 -7.09 22.05
CA ARG A 230 11.86 -7.60 23.42
C ARG A 230 11.57 -9.10 23.43
N PHE A 231 12.16 -9.81 24.39
CA PHE A 231 12.00 -11.25 24.54
C PHE A 231 10.54 -11.70 24.77
N ASP A 232 9.68 -10.80 25.28
CA ASP A 232 8.26 -11.06 25.55
C ASP A 232 7.32 -10.60 24.41
N VAL A 233 7.88 -10.15 23.29
CA VAL A 233 7.16 -9.99 22.01
C VAL A 233 7.33 -11.26 21.19
N LYS A 234 6.25 -11.78 20.61
CA LYS A 234 6.27 -13.01 19.81
C LYS A 234 6.41 -12.69 18.31
N PRO A 235 7.58 -12.90 17.69
CA PRO A 235 7.71 -12.74 16.25
C PRO A 235 6.97 -13.85 15.50
N VAL A 236 6.26 -13.50 14.45
CA VAL A 236 5.55 -14.41 13.56
C VAL A 236 6.32 -14.49 12.24
N ARG A 237 7.00 -15.62 12.03
CA ARG A 237 7.80 -15.86 10.82
C ARG A 237 6.93 -16.43 9.70
N VAL A 238 6.52 -15.56 8.78
CA VAL A 238 5.66 -15.93 7.65
C VAL A 238 6.44 -16.54 6.49
N LEU A 239 7.68 -16.10 6.26
CA LEU A 239 8.51 -16.55 5.14
C LEU A 239 8.68 -18.08 5.10
N PRO A 240 9.02 -18.79 6.20
CA PRO A 240 9.12 -20.25 6.18
C PRO A 240 7.80 -20.97 5.90
N GLU A 241 6.66 -20.34 6.19
CA GLU A 241 5.34 -20.90 5.89
C GLU A 241 4.93 -20.67 4.43
N MET A 242 5.42 -19.58 3.80
CA MET A 242 5.09 -19.21 2.42
C MET A 242 6.06 -19.76 1.38
N GLU A 243 7.35 -19.89 1.70
CA GLU A 243 8.40 -20.31 0.77
C GLU A 243 8.13 -21.66 0.08
N PRO A 244 7.62 -22.71 0.76
CA PRO A 244 7.24 -23.96 0.11
C PRO A 244 6.13 -23.84 -0.94
N HIS A 245 5.39 -22.72 -0.93
CA HIS A 245 4.24 -22.45 -1.77
C HIS A 245 4.49 -21.34 -2.81
N LYS A 246 5.76 -20.94 -3.03
CA LYS A 246 6.12 -19.83 -3.92
C LYS A 246 5.75 -20.03 -5.40
N ASP A 247 5.58 -21.28 -5.82
CA ASP A 247 5.14 -21.63 -7.18
C ASP A 247 3.62 -21.45 -7.35
N GLU A 248 2.87 -21.28 -6.25
CA GLU A 248 1.46 -20.90 -6.25
C GLU A 248 1.29 -19.38 -6.41
N ASN A 249 0.05 -18.92 -6.66
CA ASN A 249 -0.22 -17.49 -6.80
C ASN A 249 -0.44 -16.83 -5.42
N LEU A 250 0.66 -16.54 -4.71
CA LEU A 250 0.66 -15.92 -3.38
C LEU A 250 0.41 -14.41 -3.42
N TYR A 251 0.74 -13.72 -4.52
CA TYR A 251 0.50 -12.29 -4.70
C TYR A 251 -0.20 -11.98 -6.01
N LEU A 252 -1.03 -10.94 -6.00
CA LEU A 252 -1.67 -10.43 -7.21
C LEU A 252 -0.60 -9.93 -8.19
N LYS A 253 -0.85 -10.08 -9.50
CA LYS A 253 0.09 -9.62 -10.52
C LYS A 253 0.04 -8.11 -10.71
N THR A 254 -1.11 -7.51 -10.48
CA THR A 254 -1.40 -6.11 -10.82
C THR A 254 -1.64 -5.23 -9.59
N ASP A 255 -1.45 -5.78 -8.39
CA ASP A 255 -1.67 -5.12 -7.11
C ASP A 255 -0.52 -5.37 -6.14
N HIS A 256 -0.34 -4.48 -5.17
CA HIS A 256 0.72 -4.63 -4.16
C HIS A 256 0.39 -5.70 -3.10
N HIS A 257 -0.87 -6.10 -2.95
CA HIS A 257 -1.27 -7.08 -1.96
C HIS A 257 -1.01 -8.53 -2.38
N TRP A 258 -0.89 -9.39 -1.37
CA TRP A 258 -1.02 -10.84 -1.53
C TRP A 258 -2.41 -11.26 -2.06
N THR A 259 -2.56 -12.49 -2.51
CA THR A 259 -3.86 -13.12 -2.74
C THR A 259 -4.44 -13.62 -1.41
N GLY A 260 -5.70 -14.08 -1.40
CA GLY A 260 -6.26 -14.75 -0.22
C GLY A 260 -5.47 -16.02 0.18
N LEU A 261 -4.77 -16.65 -0.78
CA LEU A 261 -3.92 -17.80 -0.49
C LEU A 261 -2.60 -17.38 0.17
N GLY A 262 -1.94 -16.32 -0.31
CA GLY A 262 -0.76 -15.76 0.37
C GLY A 262 -1.07 -15.31 1.80
N ALA A 263 -2.22 -14.65 2.00
CA ALA A 263 -2.72 -14.26 3.32
C ALA A 263 -3.00 -15.48 4.22
N TYR A 264 -3.53 -16.56 3.66
CA TYR A 264 -3.83 -17.80 4.40
C TYR A 264 -2.57 -18.43 5.01
N TYR A 265 -1.44 -18.45 4.30
CA TYR A 265 -0.18 -18.96 4.86
C TYR A 265 0.34 -18.08 6.01
N ALA A 266 0.24 -16.76 5.90
CA ALA A 266 0.58 -15.90 7.04
C ALA A 266 -0.38 -16.08 8.22
N TYR A 267 -1.67 -16.30 7.96
CA TYR A 267 -2.65 -16.68 8.97
C TYR A 267 -2.27 -17.99 9.68
N ARG A 268 -1.85 -19.02 8.95
CA ARG A 268 -1.34 -20.27 9.54
C ARG A 268 -0.11 -20.05 10.42
N ALA A 269 0.85 -19.25 9.94
CA ALA A 269 2.04 -18.88 10.71
C ALA A 269 1.66 -18.18 12.02
N PHE A 270 0.70 -17.25 11.97
CA PHE A 270 0.16 -16.58 13.15
C PHE A 270 -0.51 -17.57 14.11
N CYS A 271 -1.44 -18.40 13.61
CA CYS A 271 -2.13 -19.42 14.39
C CYS A 271 -1.15 -20.32 15.16
N LYS A 272 -0.08 -20.76 14.51
CA LYS A 272 0.97 -21.58 15.14
C LYS A 272 1.61 -20.88 16.35
N VAL A 273 1.96 -19.60 16.22
CA VAL A 273 2.60 -18.83 17.31
C VAL A 273 1.59 -18.44 18.40
N ALA A 274 0.33 -18.24 18.03
CA ALA A 274 -0.77 -17.94 18.93
C ALA A 274 -1.39 -19.19 19.58
N SER A 275 -0.94 -20.39 19.24
CA SER A 275 -1.53 -21.66 19.68
C SER A 275 -3.03 -21.78 19.34
N LEU A 276 -3.39 -21.29 18.16
CA LEU A 276 -4.72 -21.40 17.57
C LEU A 276 -4.70 -22.45 16.47
N GLU A 277 -5.82 -23.14 16.27
CA GLU A 277 -5.99 -24.05 15.14
C GLU A 277 -6.52 -23.27 13.93
N PRO A 278 -5.81 -23.26 12.79
CA PRO A 278 -6.29 -22.57 11.60
C PRO A 278 -7.48 -23.31 10.99
N ILE A 279 -8.50 -22.58 10.54
CA ILE A 279 -9.60 -23.15 9.75
C ILE A 279 -9.00 -23.64 8.41
N PRO A 280 -9.18 -24.91 8.02
CA PRO A 280 -8.69 -25.41 6.73
C PRO A 280 -9.35 -24.70 5.54
N LEU A 281 -8.60 -24.49 4.44
CA LEU A 281 -9.11 -23.84 3.22
C LEU A 281 -10.35 -24.52 2.66
N GLU A 282 -10.43 -25.84 2.77
CA GLU A 282 -11.54 -26.66 2.27
C GLU A 282 -12.86 -26.38 2.99
N GLN A 283 -12.79 -25.81 4.20
CA GLN A 283 -13.96 -25.39 4.97
C GLN A 283 -14.38 -23.95 4.65
N MET A 284 -13.59 -23.21 3.86
CA MET A 284 -13.88 -21.85 3.46
C MET A 284 -14.46 -21.81 2.04
N LYS A 285 -15.41 -20.89 1.80
CA LYS A 285 -15.96 -20.69 0.47
C LYS A 285 -14.95 -19.91 -0.39
N ARG A 286 -14.39 -20.55 -1.41
CA ARG A 286 -13.56 -19.89 -2.43
C ARG A 286 -14.40 -18.97 -3.31
N VAL A 287 -13.96 -17.74 -3.49
CA VAL A 287 -14.55 -16.74 -4.40
C VAL A 287 -13.46 -16.22 -5.32
N GLU A 288 -13.80 -16.01 -6.58
CA GLU A 288 -12.88 -15.49 -7.60
C GLU A 288 -13.52 -14.33 -8.37
N VAL A 289 -12.80 -13.22 -8.46
CA VAL A 289 -13.18 -12.03 -9.22
C VAL A 289 -12.23 -11.90 -10.41
N LYS A 290 -12.78 -12.00 -11.63
CA LYS A 290 -12.06 -11.86 -12.90
C LYS A 290 -12.88 -11.00 -13.89
N PRO A 291 -12.27 -10.12 -14.69
CA PRO A 291 -10.86 -9.71 -14.61
C PRO A 291 -10.58 -8.87 -13.37
N TYR A 292 -9.36 -8.96 -12.84
CA TYR A 292 -8.89 -8.09 -11.77
C TYR A 292 -7.74 -7.21 -12.28
N LEU A 293 -7.81 -5.92 -11.99
CA LEU A 293 -6.71 -4.98 -12.19
C LEU A 293 -6.51 -4.20 -10.89
N GLY A 294 -5.30 -4.26 -10.35
CA GLY A 294 -4.96 -3.67 -9.07
C GLY A 294 -4.31 -2.29 -9.17
N SER A 295 -4.02 -1.75 -8.00
CA SER A 295 -3.38 -0.45 -7.78
C SER A 295 -2.08 -0.27 -8.56
N LEU A 296 -1.25 -1.31 -8.68
CA LEU A 296 0.02 -1.21 -9.44
C LEU A 296 -0.25 -1.03 -10.94
N TYR A 297 -1.27 -1.69 -11.51
CA TYR A 297 -1.70 -1.39 -12.86
C TYR A 297 -2.19 0.06 -12.99
N TYR A 298 -3.07 0.52 -12.11
CA TYR A 298 -3.58 1.89 -12.16
C TYR A 298 -2.47 2.94 -12.02
N LEU A 299 -1.41 2.63 -11.26
CA LEU A 299 -0.24 3.47 -11.06
C LEU A 299 0.60 3.62 -12.33
N VAL A 300 0.86 2.52 -13.06
CA VAL A 300 1.85 2.48 -14.15
C VAL A 300 1.26 2.37 -15.56
N ARG A 301 0.01 1.91 -15.67
CA ARG A 301 -0.77 1.66 -16.90
C ARG A 301 0.03 0.92 -17.98
N ASP A 302 0.72 -0.15 -17.57
CA ASP A 302 1.49 -0.98 -18.49
C ASP A 302 0.60 -2.04 -19.15
N ASP A 303 0.72 -2.19 -20.48
CA ASP A 303 -0.08 -3.13 -21.26
C ASP A 303 0.19 -4.59 -20.89
N ALA A 304 1.40 -4.94 -20.44
CA ALA A 304 1.70 -6.29 -19.97
C ALA A 304 0.88 -6.66 -18.73
N LEU A 305 0.59 -5.69 -17.86
CA LEU A 305 -0.27 -5.86 -16.69
C LEU A 305 -1.75 -5.89 -17.08
N LYS A 306 -2.17 -5.05 -18.03
CA LYS A 306 -3.54 -5.07 -18.54
C LYS A 306 -3.93 -6.45 -19.08
N ASN A 307 -2.97 -7.13 -19.70
CA ASN A 307 -3.14 -8.42 -20.35
C ASN A 307 -2.69 -9.61 -19.48
N SER A 308 -2.38 -9.42 -18.19
CA SER A 308 -1.79 -10.46 -17.33
C SER A 308 -2.77 -11.55 -16.86
N GLU A 309 -4.05 -11.40 -17.21
CA GLU A 309 -5.17 -12.21 -16.75
C GLU A 309 -5.20 -12.42 -15.22
N ASP A 310 -4.95 -11.35 -14.45
CA ASP A 310 -4.95 -11.43 -13.00
C ASP A 310 -6.37 -11.70 -12.46
N SER A 311 -6.46 -12.39 -11.33
CA SER A 311 -7.72 -12.66 -10.64
C SER A 311 -7.56 -12.53 -9.13
N LEU A 312 -8.56 -11.93 -8.51
CA LEU A 312 -8.62 -11.83 -7.05
C LEU A 312 -9.35 -13.05 -6.52
N VAL A 313 -8.58 -13.98 -5.96
CA VAL A 313 -9.08 -15.18 -5.28
C VAL A 313 -8.99 -14.96 -3.78
N PHE A 314 -10.10 -15.16 -3.08
CA PHE A 314 -10.19 -15.09 -1.63
C PHE A 314 -11.12 -16.15 -1.05
N PHE A 315 -11.10 -16.30 0.27
CA PHE A 315 -11.79 -17.34 1.00
C PHE A 315 -12.68 -16.73 2.08
N VAL A 316 -13.97 -17.05 2.05
CA VAL A 316 -14.93 -16.61 3.07
C VAL A 316 -14.98 -17.68 4.17
N PRO A 317 -14.62 -17.33 5.42
CA PRO A 317 -14.66 -18.29 6.51
C PRO A 317 -16.10 -18.73 6.82
N PRO A 318 -16.30 -19.99 7.25
CA PRO A 318 -17.63 -20.47 7.64
C PRO A 318 -18.10 -19.75 8.92
N GLY A 319 -19.41 -19.56 9.04
CA GLY A 319 -20.04 -18.98 10.21
C GLY A 319 -20.85 -17.72 9.94
N ASN A 320 -21.63 -17.30 10.94
CA ASN A 320 -22.39 -16.06 10.92
C ASN A 320 -21.64 -15.01 11.76
N PHE A 321 -21.26 -13.90 11.13
CA PHE A 321 -20.54 -12.82 11.77
C PHE A 321 -21.48 -11.62 11.96
N ASP A 322 -21.59 -11.11 13.20
CA ASP A 322 -22.13 -9.78 13.44
C ASP A 322 -20.97 -8.78 13.47
N VAL A 323 -20.92 -7.87 12.49
CA VAL A 323 -19.79 -6.96 12.29
C VAL A 323 -20.22 -5.53 12.52
N ASN A 324 -19.55 -4.88 13.47
CA ASN A 324 -19.71 -3.47 13.81
C ASN A 324 -18.42 -2.72 13.42
N ILE A 325 -18.55 -1.74 12.53
CA ILE A 325 -17.45 -0.89 12.06
C ILE A 325 -17.49 0.43 12.83
N TYR A 326 -16.35 0.83 13.39
CA TYR A 326 -16.16 2.09 14.10
C TYR A 326 -15.23 2.98 13.26
N LYS A 327 -15.67 4.19 12.89
CA LYS A 327 -14.86 5.14 12.11
C LYS A 327 -14.02 6.02 13.04
N GLY A 328 -12.77 6.31 12.65
CA GLY A 328 -11.90 7.23 13.38
C GLY A 328 -12.56 8.60 13.59
N GLY A 329 -12.46 9.13 14.81
CA GLY A 329 -13.03 10.42 15.20
C GLY A 329 -14.51 10.42 15.60
N ALA A 330 -15.26 9.33 15.38
CA ALA A 330 -16.58 9.15 15.99
C ALA A 330 -16.42 8.54 17.39
N THR A 331 -17.04 9.14 18.41
CA THR A 331 -17.16 8.52 19.74
C THR A 331 -17.71 7.09 19.59
N GLU A 332 -17.20 6.14 20.39
CA GLU A 332 -17.51 4.70 20.42
C GLU A 332 -19.00 4.29 20.37
N ASN A 333 -19.93 5.24 20.38
CA ASN A 333 -21.35 5.05 20.65
C ASN A 333 -22.24 4.84 19.41
N SER A 334 -21.70 4.77 18.18
CA SER A 334 -22.54 4.57 16.98
C SER A 334 -21.83 3.75 15.89
N PRO A 335 -21.77 2.41 16.03
CA PRO A 335 -21.20 1.54 15.01
C PRO A 335 -22.07 1.49 13.74
N ILE A 336 -21.41 1.27 12.60
CA ILE A 336 -22.07 0.97 11.32
C ILE A 336 -22.04 -0.53 11.10
N LYS A 337 -23.16 -1.12 10.64
CA LYS A 337 -23.18 -2.54 10.29
C LYS A 337 -22.32 -2.82 9.05
N GLY A 338 -21.42 -3.80 9.20
CA GLY A 338 -20.45 -4.17 8.16
C GLY A 338 -20.51 -5.64 7.78
N LYS A 339 -19.51 -6.08 7.02
CA LYS A 339 -19.25 -7.49 6.71
C LYS A 339 -17.76 -7.76 6.81
N VAL A 340 -17.39 -8.99 7.17
CA VAL A 340 -15.99 -9.44 7.13
C VAL A 340 -15.50 -9.43 5.68
N VAL A 341 -16.35 -9.91 4.76
CA VAL A 341 -16.08 -9.98 3.33
C VAL A 341 -17.25 -9.42 2.53
N TYR A 342 -16.95 -8.51 1.61
CA TYR A 342 -17.88 -7.95 0.63
C TYR A 342 -17.72 -8.66 -0.71
N GLU A 343 -18.37 -9.81 -0.89
CA GLU A 343 -18.18 -10.69 -2.06
C GLU A 343 -18.40 -10.01 -3.44
N ASN A 344 -19.17 -8.91 -3.47
CA ASN A 344 -19.44 -8.15 -4.70
C ASN A 344 -18.41 -7.03 -4.97
N ALA A 345 -17.41 -6.86 -4.10
CA ALA A 345 -16.36 -5.87 -4.29
C ALA A 345 -15.47 -6.25 -5.48
N LYS A 346 -15.11 -5.24 -6.27
CA LYS A 346 -14.25 -5.41 -7.46
C LYS A 346 -12.78 -5.11 -7.21
N ASN A 347 -12.44 -4.74 -5.98
CA ASN A 347 -11.09 -4.35 -5.59
C ASN A 347 -10.68 -5.09 -4.29
N TYR A 348 -9.47 -4.80 -3.81
CA TYR A 348 -8.94 -5.46 -2.59
C TYR A 348 -9.68 -5.06 -1.30
N GLY A 349 -10.50 -4.00 -1.32
CA GLY A 349 -11.44 -3.64 -0.26
C GLY A 349 -12.60 -4.63 -0.07
N VAL A 350 -12.55 -5.80 -0.73
CA VAL A 350 -13.38 -6.96 -0.40
C VAL A 350 -13.26 -7.33 1.08
N PHE A 351 -12.11 -7.12 1.70
CA PHE A 351 -11.90 -7.35 3.12
C PHE A 351 -12.27 -6.08 3.91
N LEU A 352 -13.23 -6.20 4.83
CA LEU A 352 -13.68 -5.14 5.75
C LEU A 352 -14.21 -3.83 5.10
N GLY A 353 -14.25 -3.74 3.78
CA GLY A 353 -14.72 -2.55 3.05
C GLY A 353 -13.62 -1.53 2.74
N GLY A 354 -12.35 -1.87 2.99
CA GLY A 354 -11.19 -0.99 2.84
C GLY A 354 -10.74 -0.35 4.16
N ASP A 355 -9.68 0.46 4.08
CA ASP A 355 -9.08 1.11 5.25
C ASP A 355 -9.81 2.42 5.59
N ALA A 356 -10.08 2.63 6.87
CA ALA A 356 -10.56 3.90 7.41
C ALA A 356 -9.49 4.46 8.34
N PRO A 357 -9.03 5.71 8.14
CA PRO A 357 -8.08 6.35 9.05
C PRO A 357 -8.66 6.58 10.45
#